data_AF-A0A368NE92-F1
#
_entry.id   AF-A0A368NE92-F1
#
_cell.length_a   1.000
_cell.length_b   1.000
_cell.length_c   1.000
_cell.angle_alpha   90.00
_cell.angle_beta   90.00
_cell.angle_gamma   90.00
#
_symmetry.space_group_name_H-M   'P 1'
#
loop_
_entity.id
_entity.type
_entity.pdbx_description
1 polymer ?
#
loop_
_entity_poly.entity_id
_entity_poly.type
_entity_poly.pdbx_seq_one_letter_code
_entity_poly.pdbx_strand_id
1 'polypeptide(L)'
;MSDSDVLDADLYQRTKALLEPGDIDLAGAIVHTDLSGQEDLEMHELTVELNEVIAAHAGEGEAYIYAGNDDPSFSSNQFQGLTVDDDAFVWECQQLLRNGTFDIVFYYEADLDQDALVAAIRDRGYEVTSVVLDEDDRVEVEE
;
A
#
# COMPACT_ATOMS: atom_id res chain seq x y z
N MET A 1 12.84 20.66 -10.56
CA MET A 1 12.62 19.66 -9.50
C MET A 1 12.33 20.43 -8.24
N SER A 2 11.08 20.40 -7.83
CA SER A 2 10.58 20.97 -6.59
C SER A 2 10.91 20.01 -5.43
N ASP A 3 10.77 20.48 -4.18
CA ASP A 3 10.99 19.66 -2.98
C ASP A 3 10.05 18.44 -2.93
N SER A 4 8.79 18.63 -3.37
CA SER A 4 7.80 17.55 -3.54
C SER A 4 8.28 16.47 -4.50
N ASP A 5 8.72 16.83 -5.70
CA ASP A 5 9.19 15.86 -6.71
C ASP A 5 10.33 14.96 -6.17
N VAL A 6 11.19 15.50 -5.29
CA VAL A 6 12.30 14.74 -4.68
C VAL A 6 11.79 13.80 -3.60
N LEU A 7 10.83 14.25 -2.78
CA LEU A 7 10.20 13.44 -1.75
C LEU A 7 9.38 12.30 -2.34
N ASP A 8 8.67 12.54 -3.44
CA ASP A 8 7.88 11.52 -4.12
C ASP A 8 8.80 10.46 -4.74
N ALA A 9 9.91 10.88 -5.34
CA ALA A 9 10.93 9.96 -5.83
C ALA A 9 11.58 9.13 -4.70
N ASP A 10 11.90 9.73 -3.56
CA ASP A 10 12.42 9.00 -2.39
C ASP A 10 11.39 8.01 -1.83
N LEU A 11 10.11 8.39 -1.76
CA LEU A 11 9.05 7.49 -1.30
C LEU A 11 8.87 6.31 -2.26
N TYR A 12 8.84 6.57 -3.57
CA TYR A 12 8.80 5.53 -4.59
C TYR A 12 9.94 4.53 -4.42
N GLN A 13 11.18 5.00 -4.28
CA GLN A 13 12.34 4.12 -4.12
C GLN A 13 12.28 3.31 -2.82
N ARG A 14 11.80 3.89 -1.72
CA ARG A 14 11.61 3.16 -0.45
C ARG A 14 10.51 2.11 -0.56
N THR A 15 9.39 2.44 -1.18
CA THR A 15 8.31 1.48 -1.43
C THR A 15 8.82 0.33 -2.30
N LYS A 16 9.58 0.64 -3.35
CA LYS A 16 10.18 -0.38 -4.22
C LYS A 16 11.12 -1.31 -3.45
N ALA A 17 11.95 -0.76 -2.56
CA ALA A 17 12.85 -1.55 -1.72
C ALA A 17 12.13 -2.44 -0.68
N LEU A 18 10.87 -2.16 -0.33
CA LEU A 18 10.07 -3.03 0.53
C LEU A 18 9.49 -4.24 -0.22
N LEU A 19 9.49 -4.20 -1.55
CA LEU A 19 9.07 -5.32 -2.39
C LEU A 19 10.19 -6.37 -2.53
N GLU A 20 11.42 -6.08 -2.09
CA GLU A 20 12.58 -6.97 -2.15
C GLU A 20 13.18 -7.26 -0.75
N PRO A 21 13.75 -8.44 -0.48
CA PRO A 21 13.46 -9.77 -1.04
C PRO A 21 12.43 -10.51 -0.14
N GLY A 22 11.45 -11.14 -0.78
CA GLY A 22 10.47 -12.02 -0.13
C GLY A 22 10.26 -13.31 -0.92
N ASP A 23 9.52 -14.26 -0.35
CA ASP A 23 9.18 -15.53 -1.01
C ASP A 23 8.07 -15.38 -2.07
N ILE A 24 7.45 -14.20 -2.16
CA ILE A 24 6.35 -13.86 -3.06
C ILE A 24 6.68 -12.57 -3.84
N ASP A 25 6.21 -12.49 -5.09
CA ASP A 25 6.31 -11.28 -5.90
C ASP A 25 5.29 -10.26 -5.39
N LEU A 26 5.75 -9.08 -4.98
CA LEU A 26 4.89 -8.00 -4.49
C LEU A 26 4.82 -6.84 -5.48
N ALA A 27 3.65 -6.20 -5.51
CA ALA A 27 3.42 -4.91 -6.14
C ALA A 27 2.92 -3.91 -5.09
N GLY A 28 2.92 -2.62 -5.44
CA GLY A 28 2.52 -1.56 -4.53
C GLY A 28 1.79 -0.40 -5.18
N ALA A 29 1.08 0.35 -4.33
CA ALA A 29 0.41 1.59 -4.70
C ALA A 29 0.64 2.63 -3.61
N ILE A 30 1.12 3.81 -3.99
CA ILE A 30 1.25 4.97 -3.12
C ILE A 30 0.05 5.87 -3.38
N VAL A 31 -0.85 6.00 -2.40
CA VAL A 31 -1.99 6.89 -2.45
C VAL A 31 -1.64 8.20 -1.75
N HIS A 32 -1.65 9.28 -2.51
CA HIS A 32 -1.33 10.62 -2.03
C HIS A 32 -2.59 11.28 -1.49
N THR A 33 -2.50 11.90 -0.31
CA THR A 33 -3.64 12.56 0.33
C THR A 33 -3.28 13.96 0.81
N ASP A 34 -4.32 14.79 0.93
CA ASP A 34 -4.23 16.10 1.61
C ASP A 34 -4.63 16.01 3.10
N LEU A 35 -4.82 14.79 3.63
CA LEU A 35 -5.31 14.55 5.00
C LEU A 35 -4.20 14.75 6.02
N SER A 36 -4.48 15.52 7.05
CA SER A 36 -3.56 15.80 8.15
C SER A 36 -3.69 14.80 9.30
N GLY A 37 -2.73 14.82 10.23
CA GLY A 37 -2.77 14.04 11.48
C GLY A 37 -3.90 14.38 12.47
N GLN A 38 -4.88 15.20 12.08
CA GLN A 38 -6.08 15.48 12.87
C GLN A 38 -7.33 14.85 12.24
N GLU A 39 -7.22 14.31 11.02
CA GLU A 39 -8.30 13.76 10.21
C GLU A 39 -8.25 12.22 10.27
N ASP A 40 -8.14 11.69 11.49
CA ASP A 40 -8.02 10.24 11.74
C ASP A 40 -9.25 9.47 11.25
N LEU A 41 -10.44 10.08 11.29
CA LEU A 41 -11.67 9.46 10.81
C LEU A 41 -11.64 9.31 9.30
N GLU A 42 -11.31 10.38 8.58
CA GLU A 42 -11.21 10.40 7.12
C GLU A 42 -10.10 9.45 6.64
N MET A 43 -8.96 9.40 7.34
CA MET A 43 -7.90 8.42 7.07
C MET A 43 -8.37 6.97 7.24
N HIS A 44 -9.17 6.70 8.28
CA HIS A 44 -9.74 5.38 8.49
C HIS A 44 -10.76 5.02 7.42
N GLU A 45 -11.67 5.94 7.07
CA GLU A 45 -12.67 5.75 6.01
C GLU A 45 -12.01 5.46 4.65
N LEU A 46 -10.96 6.22 4.30
CA LEU A 46 -10.16 5.98 3.10
C LEU A 46 -9.53 4.58 3.14
N THR A 47 -8.94 4.18 4.27
CA THR A 47 -8.32 2.86 4.40
C THR A 47 -9.35 1.73 4.25
N VAL A 48 -10.55 1.89 4.80
CA VAL A 48 -11.68 0.97 4.61
C VAL A 48 -12.11 0.90 3.15
N GLU A 49 -12.20 2.04 2.48
CA GLU A 49 -12.57 2.10 1.07
C GLU A 49 -11.54 1.37 0.19
N LEU A 50 -10.25 1.61 0.42
CA LEU A 50 -9.18 0.97 -0.35
C LEU A 50 -9.06 -0.53 -0.05
N ASN A 51 -9.38 -0.96 1.17
CA ASN A 51 -9.50 -2.37 1.51
C ASN A 51 -10.50 -3.09 0.59
N GLU A 52 -11.69 -2.51 0.42
CA GLU A 52 -12.72 -3.09 -0.45
C GLU A 52 -12.27 -3.15 -1.92
N VAL A 53 -11.59 -2.11 -2.39
CA VAL A 53 -11.07 -2.04 -3.77
C VAL A 53 -9.99 -3.10 -4.00
N ILE A 54 -8.99 -3.20 -3.11
CA ILE A 54 -7.89 -4.15 -3.25
C ILE A 54 -8.39 -5.59 -3.13
N ALA A 55 -9.24 -5.89 -2.14
CA ALA A 55 -9.80 -7.23 -1.95
C ALA A 55 -10.61 -7.70 -3.17
N ALA A 56 -11.40 -6.80 -3.77
CA ALA A 56 -12.15 -7.11 -5.00
C ALA A 56 -11.23 -7.45 -6.19
N HIS A 57 -10.03 -6.84 -6.25
CA HIS A 57 -9.05 -7.09 -7.30
C HIS A 57 -8.15 -8.30 -7.05
N ALA A 58 -7.84 -8.62 -5.79
CA ALA A 58 -7.14 -9.83 -5.41
C ALA A 58 -7.96 -11.10 -5.71
N GLY A 59 -9.30 -10.99 -5.74
CA GLY A 59 -10.17 -12.14 -6.01
C GLY A 59 -10.37 -13.07 -4.81
N GLU A 60 -9.84 -12.70 -3.65
CA GLU A 60 -9.84 -13.47 -2.39
C GLU A 60 -11.11 -13.27 -1.53
N GLY A 61 -12.15 -12.62 -2.08
CA GLY A 61 -13.42 -12.40 -1.39
C GLY A 61 -13.43 -11.17 -0.48
N GLU A 62 -14.12 -11.24 0.66
CA GLU A 62 -14.19 -10.14 1.63
C GLU A 62 -12.94 -10.13 2.53
N ALA A 63 -12.39 -8.94 2.78
CA ALA A 63 -11.25 -8.75 3.68
C ALA A 63 -11.61 -7.80 4.84
N TYR A 64 -11.08 -8.08 6.03
CA TYR A 64 -11.16 -7.18 7.19
C TYR A 64 -9.80 -6.52 7.44
N ILE A 65 -9.83 -5.36 8.11
CA ILE A 65 -8.61 -4.64 8.48
C ILE A 65 -8.13 -5.10 9.87
N TYR A 66 -6.94 -5.68 9.90
CA TYR A 66 -6.18 -5.96 11.12
C TYR A 66 -5.21 -4.81 11.42
N ALA A 67 -5.27 -4.29 12.65
CA ALA A 67 -4.48 -3.12 13.07
C ALA A 67 -3.20 -3.46 13.86
N GLY A 68 -2.92 -4.74 14.14
CA GLY A 68 -1.64 -5.17 14.73
C GLY A 68 -1.26 -4.59 16.10
N ASN A 69 -2.16 -3.87 16.78
CA ASN A 69 -1.82 -3.07 17.97
C ASN A 69 -1.30 -3.88 19.17
N ASP A 70 -1.50 -5.19 19.17
CA ASP A 70 -1.03 -6.14 20.17
C ASP A 70 0.22 -6.93 19.76
N ASP A 71 0.75 -6.71 18.55
CA ASP A 71 1.91 -7.38 17.99
C ASP A 71 3.13 -6.44 17.94
N PRO A 72 4.25 -6.75 18.62
CA PRO A 72 5.45 -5.90 18.61
C PRO A 72 6.17 -5.84 17.25
N SER A 73 5.81 -6.70 16.29
CA SER A 73 6.29 -6.63 14.91
C SER A 73 5.56 -5.57 14.08
N PHE A 74 4.40 -5.10 14.54
CA PHE A 74 3.62 -4.05 13.88
C PHE A 74 3.98 -2.66 14.42
N SER A 75 4.17 -1.74 13.48
CA SER A 75 4.25 -0.32 13.76
C SER A 75 2.84 0.26 13.94
N SER A 76 2.68 1.30 14.75
CA SER A 76 1.36 1.89 15.06
C SER A 76 0.65 2.53 13.87
N ASN A 77 1.35 2.69 12.74
CA ASN A 77 0.83 3.22 11.48
C ASN A 77 0.73 2.15 10.39
N GLN A 78 0.84 0.86 10.76
CA GLN A 78 0.69 -0.29 9.88
C GLN A 78 -0.67 -0.95 10.04
N PHE A 79 -1.22 -1.41 8.93
CA PHE A 79 -2.49 -2.15 8.87
C PHE A 79 -2.41 -3.24 7.80
N GLN A 80 -3.14 -4.33 8.00
CA GLN A 80 -3.26 -5.42 7.04
C GLN A 80 -4.70 -5.66 6.64
N GLY A 81 -4.93 -5.99 5.38
CA GLY A 81 -6.15 -6.64 4.92
C GLY A 81 -5.97 -8.14 4.94
N LEU A 82 -6.84 -8.84 5.67
CA LEU A 82 -6.86 -10.29 5.77
C LEU A 82 -8.21 -10.82 5.29
N THR A 83 -8.24 -11.96 4.61
CA THR A 83 -9.48 -12.62 4.20
C THR A 83 -10.33 -12.98 5.43
N VAL A 84 -11.65 -12.90 5.29
CA VAL A 84 -12.57 -13.24 6.39
C VAL A 84 -12.62 -14.76 6.66
N ASP A 85 -12.34 -15.58 5.65
CA ASP A 85 -12.51 -17.04 5.74
C ASP A 85 -11.36 -17.75 6.47
N ASP A 86 -10.12 -17.32 6.24
CA ASP A 86 -8.93 -18.02 6.72
C ASP A 86 -7.77 -17.10 7.14
N ASP A 87 -8.02 -15.80 7.31
CA ASP A 87 -7.02 -14.79 7.69
C ASP A 87 -5.81 -14.73 6.73
N ALA A 88 -6.01 -15.09 5.46
CA ALA A 88 -4.97 -15.03 4.44
C ALA A 88 -4.63 -13.57 4.09
N PHE A 89 -3.35 -13.32 3.79
CA PHE A 89 -2.85 -12.00 3.43
C PHE A 89 -3.49 -11.51 2.12
N VAL A 90 -3.98 -10.27 2.12
CA VAL A 90 -4.48 -9.61 0.89
C VAL A 90 -3.62 -8.39 0.58
N TRP A 91 -3.37 -7.56 1.59
CA TRP A 91 -2.52 -6.38 1.48
C TRP A 91 -2.00 -5.95 2.84
N GLU A 92 -0.97 -5.12 2.85
CA GLU A 92 -0.54 -4.36 4.01
C GLU A 92 -0.28 -2.90 3.60
N CYS A 93 -0.51 -1.99 4.54
CA CYS A 93 -0.27 -0.58 4.30
C CYS A 93 0.49 0.09 5.44
N GLN A 94 1.16 1.19 5.08
CA GLN A 94 1.80 2.12 5.99
C GLN A 94 1.27 3.53 5.73
N GLN A 95 0.75 4.18 6.77
CA GLN A 95 0.35 5.58 6.73
C GLN A 95 1.53 6.47 7.14
N LEU A 96 2.00 7.34 6.25
CA LEU A 96 3.22 8.13 6.43
C LEU A 96 2.90 9.64 6.43
N LEU A 97 2.99 10.28 7.60
CA LEU A 97 2.80 11.73 7.72
C LEU A 97 4.05 12.48 7.22
N ARG A 98 3.93 13.17 6.09
CA ARG A 98 5.02 13.88 5.41
C ARG A 98 4.51 15.27 5.01
N ASN A 99 5.30 16.31 5.23
CA ASN A 99 4.90 17.70 4.92
C ASN A 99 3.55 18.17 5.51
N GLY A 100 3.05 17.48 6.56
CA GLY A 100 1.79 17.81 7.21
C GLY A 100 0.58 17.02 6.69
N THR A 101 0.74 16.20 5.65
CA THR A 101 -0.32 15.32 5.11
C THR A 101 0.14 13.87 4.99
N PHE A 102 -0.78 12.93 4.82
CA PHE A 102 -0.45 11.51 4.71
C PHE A 102 -0.24 11.07 3.26
N ASP A 103 0.84 10.33 3.04
CA ASP A 103 0.92 9.35 1.96
C ASP A 103 0.61 7.96 2.53
N ILE A 104 -0.18 7.15 1.83
CA ILE A 104 -0.46 5.77 2.24
C ILE A 104 0.18 4.82 1.25
N VAL A 105 1.06 3.97 1.73
CA VAL A 105 1.78 2.99 0.91
C VAL A 105 1.13 1.63 1.11
N PHE A 106 0.55 1.06 0.05
CA PHE A 106 0.02 -0.31 0.03
C PHE A 106 0.97 -1.25 -0.69
N TYR A 107 1.02 -2.50 -0.24
CA TYR A 107 1.63 -3.64 -0.92
C TYR A 107 0.74 -4.86 -0.83
N TYR A 108 0.79 -5.68 -1.87
CA TYR A 108 -0.04 -6.85 -2.11
C TYR A 108 0.65 -7.77 -3.10
N GLU A 109 0.15 -8.99 -3.28
CA GLU A 109 0.68 -9.94 -4.26
C GLU A 109 0.58 -9.38 -5.69
N ALA A 110 1.63 -9.57 -6.48
CA ALA A 110 1.74 -9.03 -7.84
C ALA A 110 0.93 -9.80 -8.89
N ASP A 111 0.14 -10.80 -8.48
CA ASP A 111 -0.66 -11.63 -9.37
C ASP A 111 -2.00 -10.97 -9.79
N LEU A 112 -2.37 -9.87 -9.14
CA LEU A 112 -3.52 -9.05 -9.52
C LEU A 112 -3.24 -8.13 -10.72
N ASP A 113 -4.33 -7.67 -11.37
CA ASP A 113 -4.25 -6.69 -12.45
C ASP A 113 -3.94 -5.29 -11.89
N GLN A 114 -2.65 -4.97 -11.83
CA GLN A 114 -2.12 -3.71 -11.28
C GLN A 114 -2.73 -2.48 -11.95
N ASP A 115 -2.84 -2.48 -13.28
CA ASP A 115 -3.34 -1.34 -14.04
C ASP A 115 -4.82 -1.12 -13.76
N ALA A 116 -5.60 -2.20 -13.67
CA ALA A 116 -7.01 -2.14 -13.31
C ALA A 116 -7.22 -1.63 -11.87
N LEU A 117 -6.42 -2.10 -10.92
CA LEU A 117 -6.47 -1.65 -9.53
C LEU A 117 -6.15 -0.15 -9.43
N VAL A 118 -5.07 0.30 -10.07
CA VAL A 118 -4.67 1.72 -10.07
C VAL A 118 -5.74 2.59 -10.73
N ALA A 119 -6.35 2.13 -11.82
CA ALA A 119 -7.47 2.82 -12.44
C ALA A 119 -8.69 2.92 -11.51
N ALA A 120 -9.03 1.84 -10.80
CA ALA A 120 -10.14 1.84 -9.84
C ALA A 120 -9.91 2.83 -8.69
N ILE A 121 -8.68 2.92 -8.17
CA ILE A 121 -8.31 3.91 -7.14
C ILE A 121 -8.46 5.35 -7.67
N ARG A 122 -8.02 5.60 -8.91
CA ARG A 122 -8.18 6.93 -9.56
C ARG A 122 -9.65 7.29 -9.81
N ASP A 123 -10.48 6.33 -10.16
CA ASP A 123 -11.91 6.54 -10.39
C ASP A 123 -12.67 6.96 -9.11
N ARG A 124 -12.11 6.66 -7.93
CA ARG A 124 -12.59 7.17 -6.63
C ARG A 124 -12.13 8.60 -6.33
N GLY A 125 -11.25 9.16 -7.15
CA GLY A 125 -10.75 10.53 -7.04
C GLY A 125 -9.39 10.66 -6.34
N TYR A 126 -8.72 9.54 -6.05
CA TYR A 126 -7.42 9.55 -5.41
C TYR A 126 -6.27 9.72 -6.41
N GLU A 127 -5.24 10.46 -6.00
CA GLU A 127 -3.97 10.47 -6.69
C GLU A 127 -3.17 9.24 -6.26
N VAL A 128 -2.69 8.46 -7.24
CA VAL A 128 -1.99 7.20 -6.97
C VAL A 128 -0.82 6.98 -7.92
N THR A 129 0.30 6.59 -7.32
CA THR A 129 1.52 6.15 -8.00
C THR A 129 1.64 4.64 -7.87
N SER A 130 1.65 3.93 -9.01
CA SER A 130 1.91 2.49 -9.06
C SER A 130 3.40 2.22 -8.85
N VAL A 131 3.72 1.17 -8.08
CA VAL A 131 5.09 0.71 -7.85
C VAL A 131 5.12 -0.78 -8.16
N VAL A 132 5.91 -1.16 -9.16
CA VAL A 132 6.17 -2.56 -9.52
C VAL A 132 7.68 -2.79 -9.57
N LEU A 133 8.10 -4.03 -9.32
CA LEU A 133 9.47 -4.44 -9.59
C LEU A 133 9.63 -4.69 -11.09
N ASP A 134 10.60 -4.02 -11.72
CA ASP A 134 11.00 -4.32 -13.09
C ASP A 134 12.04 -5.44 -13.08
N GLU A 135 12.25 -6.10 -14.22
CA GLU A 135 13.27 -7.17 -14.37
C GLU A 135 14.69 -6.67 -14.00
N ASP A 136 14.97 -5.38 -14.17
CA ASP A 136 16.24 -4.74 -13.85
C ASP A 136 16.44 -4.46 -12.34
N ASP A 137 15.38 -4.52 -11.53
CA ASP A 137 15.48 -4.26 -10.09
C ASP A 137 15.83 -5.50 -9.29
N ARG A 138 15.47 -6.69 -9.79
CA ARG A 138 15.69 -7.97 -9.11
C ARG A 138 17.14 -8.10 -8.69
N VAL A 139 17.41 -7.93 -7.41
CA VAL A 139 18.76 -8.11 -6.86
C VAL A 139 19.14 -9.58 -7.05
N GLU A 140 20.19 -9.84 -7.85
CA GLU A 140 20.80 -11.17 -7.94
C GLU A 140 21.25 -11.58 -6.54
N VAL A 141 20.54 -12.53 -5.92
CA VAL A 141 20.95 -13.14 -4.67
C VAL A 141 22.15 -14.03 -4.98
N GLU A 142 23.37 -13.52 -4.77
CA GLU A 142 24.57 -14.37 -4.81
C GLU A 142 24.49 -15.38 -3.65
N GLU A 143 24.41 -16.68 -3.98
CA GLU A 143 24.36 -17.83 -3.06
C GLU A 143 25.57 -17.95 -2.10
#